data_AF-A0A836MPC3-F1
#
_entry.id   AF-A0A836MPC3-F1
#
_cell.length_a   1.000
_cell.length_b   1.000
_cell.length_c   1.000
_cell.angle_alpha   90.00
_cell.angle_beta   90.00
_cell.angle_gamma   90.00
#
_symmetry.space_group_name_H-M   'P 1'
#
loop_
_entity.id
_entity.type
_entity.pdbx_description
1 polymer ?
#
loop_
_entity_poly.entity_id
_entity_poly.type
_entity_poly.pdbx_seq_one_letter_code
_entity_poly.pdbx_strand_id
1 'polypeptide(L)'
;MPVPENLEMIESEWLSDAIHRFGFTTYEQYIIGIDNNIEFSEIINNQENIYKSEYGYLDKCIILTNKNIDFLYYKDINNLYHMFAGTFDFVYSCVQCSKLLCKEIYTEYRFQYMKDSPEYKKCEYIWNLYQ
;
A
#
# COMPACT_ATOMS: atom_id res chain seq x y z
N MET A 1 16.28 -3.73 3.25
CA MET A 1 15.31 -3.57 2.17
C MET A 1 15.06 -2.08 2.10
N PRO A 2 15.26 -1.44 0.93
CA PRO A 2 14.79 -0.07 0.76
C PRO A 2 13.28 -0.07 1.04
N VAL A 3 12.81 0.89 1.83
CA VAL A 3 11.36 1.07 2.00
C VAL A 3 10.88 1.82 0.76
N PRO A 4 9.85 1.31 0.05
CA PRO A 4 9.37 1.95 -1.15
C PRO A 4 8.89 3.38 -0.85
N GLU A 5 9.28 4.32 -1.70
CA GLU A 5 8.99 5.74 -1.55
C GLU A 5 7.48 6.03 -1.68
N ASN A 6 6.82 5.27 -2.54
CA ASN A 6 5.41 5.39 -2.91
C ASN A 6 4.81 3.98 -3.04
N LEU A 7 3.48 3.87 -3.11
CA LEU A 7 2.80 2.73 -3.70
C LEU A 7 3.44 2.32 -5.03
N GLU A 8 3.61 1.03 -5.28
CA GLU A 8 3.94 0.55 -6.62
C GLU A 8 2.75 0.78 -7.57
N MET A 9 3.03 0.85 -8.88
CA MET A 9 1.95 1.00 -9.88
C MET A 9 0.90 -0.10 -9.76
N ILE A 10 1.31 -1.33 -9.44
CA ILE A 10 0.41 -2.47 -9.32
C ILE A 10 -0.48 -2.35 -8.08
N GLU A 11 0.06 -1.88 -6.96
CA GLU A 11 -0.69 -1.62 -5.73
C GLU A 11 -1.69 -0.47 -5.93
N SER A 12 -1.29 0.55 -6.69
CA SER A 12 -2.16 1.67 -7.09
C SER A 12 -3.33 1.22 -7.97
N GLU A 13 -3.10 0.25 -8.86
CA GLU A 13 -4.13 -0.38 -9.70
C GLU A 13 -5.13 -1.15 -8.83
N TRP A 14 -4.62 -1.97 -7.91
CA TRP A 14 -5.46 -2.75 -7.00
C TRP A 14 -6.31 -1.87 -6.09
N LEU A 15 -5.75 -0.79 -5.55
CA LEU A 15 -6.51 0.18 -4.78
C LEU A 15 -7.58 0.83 -5.65
N SER A 16 -7.26 1.20 -6.89
CA SER A 16 -8.23 1.78 -7.82
C SER A 16 -9.41 0.86 -8.12
N ASP A 17 -9.11 -0.40 -8.45
CA ASP A 17 -10.10 -1.44 -8.72
C ASP A 17 -11.01 -1.69 -7.52
N ALA A 18 -10.40 -1.75 -6.34
CA ALA A 18 -11.13 -1.98 -5.11
C ALA A 18 -12.08 -0.82 -4.80
N ILE A 19 -11.64 0.44 -4.98
CA ILE A 19 -12.50 1.63 -4.85
C ILE A 19 -13.64 1.59 -5.87
N HIS A 20 -13.36 1.23 -7.14
CA HIS A 20 -14.37 1.13 -8.19
C HIS A 20 -15.46 0.11 -7.88
N ARG A 21 -15.13 -1.01 -7.22
CA ARG A 21 -16.13 -2.03 -6.81
C ARG A 21 -17.18 -1.50 -5.84
N PHE A 22 -16.88 -0.44 -5.10
CA PHE A 22 -17.84 0.23 -4.22
C PHE A 22 -18.64 1.35 -4.92
N GLY A 23 -18.43 1.55 -6.22
CA GLY A 23 -19.16 2.54 -7.02
C GLY A 23 -18.65 3.98 -6.87
N PHE A 24 -17.45 4.18 -6.29
CA PHE A 24 -16.84 5.48 -6.16
C PHE A 24 -15.90 5.79 -7.33
N THR A 25 -15.98 7.02 -7.84
CA THR A 25 -15.11 7.56 -8.89
C THR A 25 -14.06 8.54 -8.36
N THR A 26 -14.13 8.87 -7.07
CA THR A 26 -13.18 9.73 -6.37
C THR A 26 -12.87 9.14 -5.00
N TYR A 27 -11.71 9.51 -4.46
CA TYR A 27 -11.34 9.24 -3.07
C TYR A 27 -10.75 10.50 -2.43
N GLU A 28 -10.79 10.52 -1.12
CA GLU A 28 -10.30 11.58 -0.26
C GLU A 28 -8.89 11.23 0.20
N GLN A 29 -7.97 12.18 0.03
CA GLN A 29 -6.61 12.10 0.54
C GLN A 29 -6.42 13.16 1.62
N TYR A 30 -5.82 12.74 2.73
CA TYR A 30 -5.34 13.61 3.79
C TYR A 30 -3.84 13.44 3.93
N ILE A 31 -3.11 14.54 3.81
CA ILE A 31 -1.66 14.58 3.99
C ILE A 31 -1.37 15.33 5.29
N ILE A 32 -0.68 14.67 6.22
CA ILE A 32 -0.39 15.20 7.54
C ILE A 32 1.12 15.47 7.62
N GLY A 33 1.48 16.75 7.70
CA GLY A 33 2.86 17.20 7.86
C GLY A 33 3.35 17.11 9.32
N ILE A 34 4.66 17.24 9.51
CA ILE A 34 5.34 17.19 10.82
C ILE A 34 4.80 18.26 11.80
N ASP A 35 4.37 19.41 11.28
CA ASP A 35 3.79 20.50 12.08
C ASP A 35 2.30 20.30 12.41
N ASN A 36 1.76 19.10 12.19
CA ASN A 36 0.33 18.75 12.29
C ASN A 36 -0.59 19.56 11.36
N ASN A 37 -0.03 20.17 10.31
CA ASN A 37 -0.83 20.76 9.24
C ASN A 37 -1.43 19.64 8.39
N ILE A 38 -2.72 19.75 8.10
CA ILE A 38 -3.49 18.77 7.31
C ILE A 38 -3.83 19.40 5.97
N GLU A 39 -3.32 18.83 4.90
CA GLU A 39 -3.73 19.12 3.53
C GLU A 39 -4.78 18.09 3.10
N PHE A 40 -5.81 18.53 2.39
CA PHE A 40 -6.88 17.68 1.87
C PHE A 40 -6.96 17.83 0.36
N SER A 41 -7.14 16.71 -0.33
CA SER A 41 -7.41 16.66 -1.75
C SER A 41 -8.45 15.59 -2.08
N GLU A 42 -9.30 15.87 -3.07
CA GLU A 42 -10.13 14.86 -3.70
C GLU A 42 -9.46 14.43 -5.00
N ILE A 43 -9.33 13.13 -5.21
CA ILE A 43 -8.59 12.57 -6.32
C ILE A 43 -9.51 11.70 -7.16
N ILE A 44 -9.48 11.91 -8.47
CA ILE A 44 -10.20 11.08 -9.43
C ILE A 44 -9.57 9.68 -9.41
N ASN A 45 -10.41 8.68 -9.15
CA ASN A 45 -9.99 7.30 -9.00
C ASN A 45 -9.46 6.74 -10.33
N ASN A 46 -8.15 6.54 -10.40
CA ASN A 46 -7.46 5.72 -11.39
C ASN A 46 -6.05 5.39 -10.84
N GLN A 47 -5.44 4.35 -11.40
CA GLN A 47 -4.09 3.90 -11.05
C GLN A 47 -3.06 5.04 -11.03
N GLU A 48 -3.03 5.85 -12.09
CA GLU A 48 -1.99 6.88 -12.26
C GLU A 48 -2.10 8.01 -11.23
N ASN A 49 -3.32 8.43 -10.93
CA ASN A 49 -3.58 9.47 -9.94
C ASN A 49 -3.28 8.96 -8.52
N ILE A 50 -3.61 7.71 -8.19
CA ILE A 50 -3.24 7.08 -6.92
C ILE A 50 -1.73 7.04 -6.75
N TYR A 51 -1.03 6.52 -7.76
CA TYR A 51 0.44 6.47 -7.75
C TYR A 51 1.07 7.86 -7.54
N LYS A 52 0.57 8.87 -8.27
CA LYS A 52 1.08 10.24 -8.18
C LYS A 52 0.71 10.96 -6.89
N SER A 53 -0.37 10.53 -6.23
CA SER A 53 -0.87 11.20 -5.02
C SER A 53 0.10 11.12 -3.84
N GLU A 54 1.00 10.14 -3.82
CA GLU A 54 1.96 9.94 -2.73
C GLU A 54 3.36 10.46 -3.07
N TYR A 55 3.58 10.83 -4.34
CA TYR A 55 4.89 11.19 -4.85
C TYR A 55 5.44 12.45 -4.15
N GLY A 56 6.59 12.31 -3.52
CA GLY A 56 7.29 13.42 -2.85
C GLY A 56 6.86 13.67 -1.40
N TYR A 57 6.05 12.79 -0.81
CA TYR A 57 5.59 12.88 0.59
C TYR A 57 6.23 11.80 1.48
N LEU A 58 7.57 11.70 1.46
CA LEU A 58 8.32 10.69 2.20
C LEU A 58 8.33 10.91 3.72
N ASP A 59 8.18 12.16 4.13
CA ASP A 59 8.26 12.64 5.51
C ASP A 59 6.88 12.97 6.09
N LYS A 60 5.80 12.61 5.37
CA LYS A 60 4.41 12.91 5.75
C LYS A 60 3.62 11.63 5.97
N CYS A 61 2.62 11.70 6.85
CA CYS A 61 1.61 10.64 6.89
C CYS A 61 0.57 10.89 5.81
N ILE A 62 0.07 9.83 5.18
CA ILE A 62 -1.00 9.93 4.18
C ILE A 62 -2.14 9.02 4.60
N ILE A 63 -3.37 9.53 4.51
CA ILE A 63 -4.58 8.73 4.62
C ILE A 63 -5.29 8.79 3.27
N LEU A 64 -5.61 7.63 2.71
CA LEU A 64 -6.51 7.50 1.56
C LEU A 64 -7.77 6.77 2.03
N THR A 65 -8.93 7.37 1.76
CA THR A 65 -10.24 6.84 2.13
C THR A 65 -11.27 7.32 1.12
N ASN A 66 -12.48 6.77 1.13
CA ASN A 66 -13.62 7.42 0.49
C ASN A 66 -14.44 8.25 1.49
N LYS A 67 -15.39 9.02 0.97
CA LYS A 67 -16.32 9.87 1.74
C LYS A 67 -17.09 9.14 2.86
N ASN A 68 -17.33 7.83 2.68
CA ASN A 68 -18.06 7.02 3.65
C ASN A 68 -17.15 6.27 4.63
N ILE A 69 -15.83 6.35 4.45
CA ILE A 69 -14.83 5.64 5.26
C ILE A 69 -15.06 4.11 5.21
N ASP A 70 -15.38 3.61 4.02
CA ASP A 70 -15.53 2.17 3.75
C ASP A 70 -14.18 1.45 3.77
N PHE A 71 -13.09 2.19 3.57
CA PHE A 71 -11.72 1.72 3.75
C PHE A 71 -10.81 2.83 4.29
N LEU A 72 -9.71 2.46 4.94
CA LEU A 72 -8.68 3.40 5.37
C LEU A 72 -7.31 2.82 5.05
N TYR A 73 -6.66 3.42 4.07
CA TYR A 73 -5.26 3.17 3.73
C TYR A 73 -4.40 4.25 4.37
N TYR A 74 -3.38 3.87 5.12
CA TYR A 74 -2.53 4.78 5.87
C TYR A 74 -1.07 4.51 5.58
N LYS A 75 -0.37 5.54 5.13
CA LYS A 75 1.08 5.59 5.05
C LYS A 75 1.62 6.29 6.29
N ASP A 76 2.53 5.64 7.01
CA ASP A 76 3.24 6.25 8.12
C ASP A 76 4.53 6.97 7.68
N ILE A 77 5.14 7.71 8.62
CA ILE A 77 6.39 8.45 8.40
C ILE A 77 7.60 7.56 8.04
N ASN A 78 7.50 6.25 8.26
CA ASN A 78 8.54 5.30 7.89
C ASN A 78 8.29 4.71 6.49
N ASN A 79 7.31 5.25 5.73
CA ASN A 79 6.82 4.71 4.47
C ASN A 79 6.26 3.28 4.58
N LEU A 80 5.72 2.92 5.75
CA LEU A 80 4.97 1.68 5.91
C LEU A 80 3.50 1.94 5.63
N TYR A 81 2.92 1.07 4.81
CA TYR A 81 1.53 1.12 4.47
C TYR A 81 0.71 0.16 5.32
N HIS A 82 -0.38 0.68 5.87
CA HIS A 82 -1.27 -0.02 6.78
C HIS A 82 -2.70 0.16 6.29
N MET A 83 -3.48 -0.92 6.32
CA MET A 83 -4.90 -0.89 6.02
C MET A 83 -5.67 -1.12 7.32
N PHE A 84 -6.36 -0.09 7.81
CA PHE A 84 -7.01 -0.11 9.14
C PHE A 84 -8.50 -0.40 9.10
N ALA A 85 -9.15 -0.09 7.99
CA ALA A 85 -10.57 -0.35 7.78
C ALA A 85 -10.81 -0.73 6.32
N GLY A 86 -11.84 -1.53 6.09
CA GLY A 86 -12.21 -2.11 4.81
C GLY A 86 -13.40 -3.03 5.03
N THR A 87 -14.31 -3.16 4.07
CA THR A 87 -15.22 -4.31 4.09
C THR A 87 -14.40 -5.60 4.11
N PHE A 88 -14.97 -6.70 4.64
CA PHE A 88 -14.25 -7.98 4.72
C PHE A 88 -13.67 -8.39 3.36
N ASP A 89 -14.40 -8.15 2.27
CA ASP A 89 -13.96 -8.45 0.91
C ASP A 89 -12.78 -7.58 0.46
N PHE A 90 -12.72 -6.32 0.87
CA PHE A 90 -11.59 -5.42 0.60
C PHE A 90 -10.34 -5.88 1.35
N VAL A 91 -10.46 -6.09 2.66
CA VAL A 91 -9.35 -6.55 3.50
C VAL A 91 -8.82 -7.90 3.05
N TYR A 92 -9.72 -8.85 2.76
CA TYR A 92 -9.36 -10.15 2.23
C TYR A 92 -8.64 -10.04 0.89
N SER A 93 -9.12 -9.20 -0.04
CA SER A 93 -8.49 -9.00 -1.34
C SER A 93 -7.05 -8.47 -1.19
N CYS A 94 -6.84 -7.44 -0.36
CA CYS A 94 -5.51 -6.90 -0.10
C CYS A 94 -4.58 -7.92 0.56
N VAL A 95 -5.04 -8.68 1.56
CA VAL A 95 -4.24 -9.71 2.24
C VAL A 95 -3.85 -10.83 1.28
N GLN A 96 -4.77 -11.30 0.43
CA GLN A 96 -4.45 -12.30 -0.60
C GLN A 96 -3.41 -11.77 -1.59
N CYS A 97 -3.51 -10.50 -2.00
CA CYS A 97 -2.54 -9.88 -2.90
C CYS A 97 -1.15 -9.78 -2.25
N SER A 98 -1.03 -9.26 -1.02
CA SER A 98 0.25 -9.18 -0.32
C SER A 98 0.89 -10.56 -0.14
N LYS A 99 0.08 -11.61 0.09
CA LYS A 99 0.56 -12.99 0.16
C LYS A 99 1.10 -13.49 -1.19
N LEU A 100 0.43 -13.18 -2.30
CA LEU A 100 0.92 -13.53 -3.64
C LEU A 100 2.24 -12.83 -3.97
N LEU A 101 2.32 -11.51 -3.72
CA LEU A 101 3.53 -10.73 -3.96
C LEU A 101 4.70 -11.21 -3.09
N CYS A 102 4.47 -11.45 -1.79
CA CYS A 102 5.50 -12.00 -0.91
C CYS A 102 6.00 -13.37 -1.39
N LYS A 103 5.10 -14.21 -1.93
CA LYS A 103 5.46 -15.50 -2.52
C LYS A 103 6.34 -15.34 -3.76
N GLU A 104 5.99 -14.41 -4.64
CA GLU A 104 6.73 -14.11 -5.87
C GLU A 104 8.13 -13.59 -5.56
N ILE A 105 8.23 -12.56 -4.71
CA ILE A 105 9.51 -12.01 -4.23
C ILE A 105 10.37 -13.09 -3.59
N TYR A 106 9.80 -13.88 -2.67
CA TYR A 106 10.54 -14.97 -2.02
C TYR A 106 11.05 -16.01 -3.03
N THR A 107 10.22 -16.37 -4.01
CA THR A 107 10.58 -17.35 -5.03
C THR A 107 11.68 -16.83 -5.94
N GLU A 108 11.57 -15.59 -6.41
CA GLU A 108 12.59 -14.94 -7.23
C GLU A 108 13.93 -14.84 -6.47
N TYR A 109 13.91 -14.35 -5.23
CA TYR A 109 15.10 -14.26 -4.39
C TYR A 109 15.73 -15.62 -4.10
N ARG A 110 14.92 -16.66 -3.87
CA ARG A 110 15.41 -18.03 -3.67
C ARG A 110 16.13 -18.59 -4.90
N PHE A 111 15.71 -18.19 -6.10
CA PHE A 111 16.34 -18.63 -7.35
C PHE A 111 17.58 -17.80 -7.71
N GLN A 112 17.58 -16.50 -7.42
CA GLN A 112 18.71 -15.61 -7.69
C GLN A 112 19.82 -15.71 -6.63
N TYR A 113 19.45 -15.91 -5.37
CA TYR A 113 20.38 -15.90 -4.22
C TYR A 113 20.30 -17.22 -3.44
N MET A 114 21.45 -17.74 -3.02
CA MET A 114 21.49 -18.93 -2.16
C MET A 114 20.84 -18.68 -0.78
N LYS A 115 20.46 -19.76 -0.10
CA LYS A 115 19.73 -19.77 1.20
C LYS A 115 20.40 -19.00 2.35
N ASP A 116 21.66 -18.61 2.19
CA ASP A 116 22.48 -18.08 3.29
C ASP A 116 22.66 -16.56 3.27
N SER A 117 22.16 -15.86 2.24
CA SER A 117 22.29 -14.40 2.19
C SER A 117 21.42 -13.71 3.27
N PRO A 118 21.87 -12.58 3.83
CA PRO A 118 21.07 -11.77 4.75
C PRO A 118 19.72 -11.34 4.16
N GLU A 119 19.68 -11.06 2.86
CA GLU A 119 18.49 -10.67 2.09
C GLU A 119 17.50 -11.83 1.99
N TYR A 120 17.99 -13.05 1.72
CA TYR A 120 17.17 -14.26 1.72
C TYR A 120 16.50 -14.49 3.08
N LYS A 121 17.26 -14.38 4.18
CA LYS A 121 16.74 -14.55 5.55
C LYS A 121 15.67 -13.51 5.90
N LYS A 122 15.79 -12.27 5.39
CA LYS A 122 14.75 -11.25 5.54
C LYS A 122 13.49 -11.61 4.76
N CYS A 123 13.62 -12.06 3.52
CA CYS A 123 12.46 -12.49 2.71
C CYS A 123 11.78 -13.73 3.32
N GLU A 124 12.54 -14.69 3.85
CA GLU A 124 12.02 -15.86 4.56
C GLU A 124 11.24 -15.47 5.82
N TYR A 125 11.77 -14.52 6.61
CA TYR A 125 11.06 -13.98 7.77
C TYR A 125 9.73 -13.32 7.39
N ILE A 126 9.74 -12.45 6.37
CA ILE A 126 8.53 -11.79 5.87
C ILE A 126 7.52 -12.83 5.39
N TRP A 127 7.94 -13.80 4.58
CA TRP A 127 7.07 -14.88 4.10
C TRP A 127 6.41 -15.66 5.24
N ASN A 128 7.15 -15.97 6.30
CA ASN A 128 6.63 -16.69 7.46
C ASN A 128 5.59 -15.89 8.26
N LEU A 129 5.63 -14.55 8.22
CA LEU A 129 4.60 -13.71 8.84
C LEU A 129 3.24 -13.80 8.11
N TYR A 130 3.25 -14.17 6.84
CA TYR A 130 2.05 -14.27 5.99
C TYR A 130 1.50 -15.71 5.82
N GLN A 131 2.10 -16.70 6.49
CA GLN A 131 1.61 -18.10 6.51
C GLN A 131 0.35 -18.21 7.35
#